data_AF-A0A2L2WLB9-F1
#
_entry.id   AF-A0A2L2WLB9-F1
#
_cell.length_a   1.000
_cell.length_b   1.000
_cell.length_c   1.000
_cell.angle_alpha   90.00
_cell.angle_beta   90.00
_cell.angle_gamma   90.00
#
_symmetry.space_group_name_H-M   'P 1'
#
loop_
_entity.id
_entity.type
_entity.pdbx_description
1 polymer ?
#
loop_
_entity_poly.entity_id
_entity_poly.type
_entity_poly.pdbx_seq_one_letter_code
_entity_poly.pdbx_strand_id
1 'polypeptide(L)'
;CYGRDIPLIAVPTLELMCVPVLLGHDDIEDDALVCPMIDARRMEVYAGIYDRALTAVRPVGADIVTADTYKGLLDGRPVYFFGGGACKCMETIAHPNARLIEGVKPLAKWMFPLAEKRMAEGKTEDTAYFVPFYLKDFVAKESKKLI
;
A
#
# COMPACT_ATOMS: atom_id res chain seq x y z
N CYS A 1 -21.45 -10.42 -5.79
CA CYS A 1 -21.62 -10.92 -4.41
C CYS A 1 -23.09 -10.92 -4.05
N TYR A 2 -23.70 -9.82 -3.58
CA TYR A 2 -25.13 -9.78 -3.18
C TYR A 2 -26.12 -10.43 -4.17
N GLY A 3 -26.19 -9.95 -5.41
CA GLY A 3 -27.15 -10.48 -6.40
C GLY A 3 -26.91 -11.92 -6.87
N ARG A 4 -25.80 -12.54 -6.48
CA ARG A 4 -25.47 -13.95 -6.81
C ARG A 4 -25.29 -14.83 -5.58
N ASP A 5 -25.48 -14.28 -4.38
CA ASP A 5 -25.23 -14.95 -3.10
C ASP A 5 -23.84 -15.62 -3.03
N ILE A 6 -22.81 -14.92 -3.51
CA ILE A 6 -21.42 -15.39 -3.47
C ILE A 6 -20.57 -14.56 -2.49
N PRO A 7 -19.55 -15.17 -1.84
CA PRO A 7 -18.67 -14.46 -0.92
C PRO A 7 -17.94 -13.28 -1.59
N LEU A 8 -17.71 -12.23 -0.82
CA LEU A 8 -16.85 -11.12 -1.21
C LEU A 8 -15.44 -11.35 -0.65
N ILE A 9 -14.41 -11.20 -1.49
CA ILE A 9 -13.01 -11.21 -1.05
C ILE A 9 -12.47 -9.80 -1.21
N ALA A 10 -12.16 -9.14 -0.09
CA ALA A 10 -11.46 -7.86 -0.11
C ALA A 10 -9.96 -8.06 -0.34
N VAL A 11 -9.39 -7.22 -1.20
CA VAL A 11 -7.95 -7.23 -1.51
C VAL A 11 -7.38 -5.87 -1.12
N PRO A 12 -6.50 -5.79 -0.10
CA PRO A 12 -5.88 -4.53 0.30
C PRO A 12 -4.99 -3.97 -0.83
N THR A 13 -5.23 -2.72 -1.21
CA THR A 13 -4.54 -2.08 -2.34
C THR A 13 -3.01 -2.02 -2.17
N LEU A 14 -2.53 -1.82 -0.94
CA LEU A 14 -1.09 -1.74 -0.68
C LEU A 14 -0.42 -3.12 -0.80
N GLU A 15 -1.04 -4.18 -0.27
CA GLU A 15 -0.57 -5.55 -0.51
C GLU A 15 -0.61 -5.89 -2.00
N LEU A 16 -1.69 -5.51 -2.70
CA LEU A 16 -1.84 -5.72 -4.15
C LEU A 16 -0.68 -5.12 -4.95
N MET A 17 -0.22 -3.93 -4.57
CA MET A 17 0.91 -3.27 -5.23
C MET A 17 2.24 -4.00 -4.99
N CYS A 18 2.38 -4.77 -3.91
CA CYS A 18 3.58 -5.56 -3.63
C CYS A 18 3.68 -6.79 -4.54
N VAL A 19 2.56 -7.34 -5.02
CA VAL A 19 2.52 -8.56 -5.84
C VAL A 19 3.42 -8.47 -7.09
N PRO A 20 3.30 -7.47 -7.99
CA PRO A 20 4.20 -7.38 -9.14
C PRO A 20 5.67 -7.16 -8.77
N VAL A 21 5.93 -6.53 -7.62
CA VAL A 21 7.29 -6.28 -7.14
C VAL A 21 7.91 -7.60 -6.69
N LEU A 22 7.23 -8.32 -5.80
CA LEU A 22 7.74 -9.57 -5.23
C LEU A 22 7.80 -10.73 -6.24
N LEU A 23 6.98 -10.72 -7.30
CA LEU A 23 6.99 -11.74 -8.35
C LEU A 23 7.84 -11.37 -9.56
N GLY A 24 8.20 -10.09 -9.72
CA GLY A 24 8.85 -9.58 -10.94
C GLY A 24 10.31 -9.13 -10.75
N HIS A 25 10.80 -9.11 -9.52
CA HIS A 25 12.13 -8.59 -9.17
C HIS A 25 12.90 -9.59 -8.29
N ASP A 26 13.62 -10.50 -8.94
CA ASP A 26 14.52 -11.45 -8.28
C ASP A 26 15.79 -10.78 -7.73
N ASP A 27 16.04 -9.52 -8.11
CA ASP A 27 17.22 -8.72 -7.74
C ASP A 27 17.08 -7.98 -6.40
N ILE A 28 15.89 -7.95 -5.81
CA ILE A 28 15.67 -7.40 -4.46
C ILE A 28 16.41 -8.28 -3.45
N GLU A 29 17.06 -7.68 -2.46
CA GLU A 29 17.78 -8.43 -1.42
C GLU A 29 16.82 -9.22 -0.51
N ASP A 30 17.28 -10.31 0.10
CA ASP A 30 16.45 -11.21 0.92
C ASP A 30 15.90 -10.54 2.18
N ASP A 31 16.66 -9.63 2.78
CA ASP A 31 16.27 -8.93 4.01
C ASP A 31 15.57 -7.58 3.75
N ALA A 32 15.47 -7.15 2.48
CA ALA A 32 14.89 -5.88 2.09
C ALA A 32 13.40 -5.77 2.46
N LEU A 33 12.97 -4.52 2.68
CA LEU A 33 11.57 -4.20 2.89
C LEU A 33 10.93 -3.59 1.64
N VAL A 34 9.63 -3.76 1.50
CA VAL A 34 8.82 -3.16 0.45
C VAL A 34 7.80 -2.18 1.03
N CYS A 35 7.71 -1.00 0.43
CA CYS A 35 6.87 0.11 0.88
C CYS A 35 5.99 0.62 -0.26
N PRO A 36 4.79 0.03 -0.46
CA PRO A 36 3.78 0.61 -1.35
C PRO A 36 3.28 1.95 -0.78
N MET A 37 3.19 2.96 -1.63
CA MET A 37 2.76 4.32 -1.28
C MET A 37 1.71 4.85 -2.25
N ILE A 38 0.56 5.26 -1.70
CA ILE A 38 -0.49 5.98 -2.43
C ILE A 38 -0.47 7.44 -2.00
N ASP A 39 -0.47 8.37 -2.96
CA ASP A 39 -0.50 9.82 -2.67
C ASP A 39 -1.82 10.20 -1.97
N ALA A 40 -1.72 10.77 -0.76
CA ALA A 40 -2.84 11.26 0.04
C ALA A 40 -3.04 12.79 -0.08
N ARG A 41 -2.40 13.43 -1.07
CA ARG A 41 -2.30 14.89 -1.31
C ARG A 41 -1.40 15.59 -0.29
N ARG A 42 -0.77 16.71 -0.71
CA ARG A 42 0.34 17.36 0.04
C ARG A 42 1.47 16.36 0.30
N MET A 43 2.47 16.63 1.13
CA MET A 43 3.55 15.66 1.42
C MET A 43 3.07 14.49 2.30
N GLU A 44 1.90 13.94 2.00
CA GLU A 44 1.26 12.87 2.76
C GLU A 44 0.97 11.68 1.86
N VAL A 45 1.17 10.47 2.40
CA VAL A 45 0.95 9.20 1.70
C VAL A 45 0.24 8.21 2.59
N TYR A 46 -0.53 7.31 1.98
CA TYR A 46 -0.91 6.06 2.63
C TYR A 46 0.14 5.01 2.33
N ALA A 47 0.78 4.48 3.37
CA ALA A 47 1.88 3.55 3.23
C ALA A 47 1.81 2.41 4.25
N GLY A 48 2.20 1.23 3.81
CA GLY A 48 2.47 0.06 4.65
C GLY A 48 3.91 -0.40 4.41
N ILE A 49 4.46 -1.21 5.31
CA ILE A 49 5.81 -1.74 5.15
C ILE A 49 5.76 -3.23 5.38
N TYR A 50 6.25 -3.98 4.40
CA TYR A 50 6.19 -5.44 4.40
C TYR A 50 7.57 -6.02 4.16
N ASP A 51 7.78 -7.24 4.64
CA ASP A 51 8.91 -8.06 4.22
C ASP A 51 8.60 -8.78 2.89
N ARG A 52 9.55 -9.58 2.42
CA ARG A 52 9.40 -10.38 1.19
C ARG A 52 8.31 -11.44 1.26
N ALA A 53 7.93 -11.88 2.46
CA ALA A 53 6.84 -12.83 2.67
C ALA A 53 5.46 -12.13 2.68
N LEU A 54 5.42 -10.83 2.38
CA LEU A 54 4.24 -9.97 2.48
C LEU A 54 3.67 -9.90 3.91
N THR A 55 4.52 -10.10 4.91
CA THR A 55 4.17 -9.89 6.33
C THR A 55 4.35 -8.43 6.67
N ALA A 56 3.35 -7.83 7.33
CA ALA A 56 3.43 -6.44 7.74
C ALA A 56 4.49 -6.24 8.85
N VAL A 57 5.55 -5.51 8.53
CA VAL A 57 6.55 -5.00 9.48
C VAL A 57 6.05 -3.73 10.15
N ARG A 58 5.30 -2.91 9.40
CA ARG A 58 4.54 -1.78 9.92
C ARG A 58 3.15 -1.79 9.29
N PRO A 59 2.07 -1.63 10.09
CA PRO A 59 0.71 -1.58 9.57
C PRO A 59 0.52 -0.37 8.64
N VAL A 60 -0.56 -0.40 7.87
CA VAL A 60 -0.94 0.70 7.00
C VAL A 60 -1.26 1.96 7.82
N GLY A 61 -0.65 3.07 7.44
CA GLY A 61 -0.88 4.38 8.06
C GLY A 61 -0.89 5.51 7.05
N ALA A 62 -1.28 6.70 7.51
CA ALA A 62 -1.10 7.95 6.78
C ALA A 62 0.16 8.63 7.32
N ASP A 63 1.16 8.80 6.46
CA ASP A 63 2.44 9.39 6.83
C ASP A 63 2.61 10.76 6.18
N ILE A 64 2.98 11.76 6.97
CA ILE A 64 3.54 13.01 6.46
C ILE A 64 5.02 12.78 6.22
N VAL A 65 5.45 12.78 4.96
CA VAL A 65 6.80 12.39 4.59
C VAL A 65 7.79 13.54 4.80
N THR A 66 8.78 13.24 5.63
CA THR A 66 9.99 14.01 5.91
C THR A 66 11.21 13.09 5.72
N ALA A 67 12.42 13.67 5.74
CA ALA A 67 13.67 12.88 5.67
C ALA A 67 13.79 11.82 6.77
N ASP A 68 13.17 12.04 7.94
CA ASP A 68 13.28 11.14 9.09
C ASP A 68 12.18 10.08 9.15
N THR A 69 11.11 10.20 8.35
CA THR A 69 9.90 9.37 8.46
C THR A 69 10.19 7.87 8.39
N TYR A 70 11.13 7.47 7.52
CA TYR A 70 11.51 6.07 7.32
C TYR A 70 12.94 5.76 7.79
N LYS A 71 13.62 6.72 8.41
CA LYS A 71 15.05 6.64 8.73
C LYS A 71 15.40 5.42 9.58
N GLY A 72 14.60 5.13 10.61
CA GLY A 72 14.87 3.99 11.50
C GLY A 72 14.87 2.62 10.80
N LEU A 73 14.15 2.47 9.68
CA LEU A 73 14.16 1.25 8.88
C LEU A 73 15.30 1.28 7.86
N LEU A 74 15.47 2.44 7.23
CA LEU A 74 16.48 2.71 6.22
C LEU A 74 17.92 2.63 6.76
N ASP A 75 18.15 2.97 8.03
CA ASP A 75 19.45 2.81 8.69
C ASP A 75 19.87 1.34 8.80
N GLY A 76 18.89 0.41 8.81
CA GLY A 76 19.14 -1.01 9.03
C GLY A 76 19.30 -1.83 7.75
N ARG A 77 18.57 -1.51 6.68
CA ARG A 77 18.51 -2.32 5.45
C ARG A 77 17.87 -1.59 4.26
N PRO A 78 17.96 -2.12 3.03
CA PRO A 78 17.27 -1.58 1.86
C PRO A 78 15.75 -1.53 2.03
N VAL A 79 15.14 -0.44 1.54
CA VAL A 79 13.69 -0.28 1.44
C VAL A 79 13.32 0.13 0.02
N TYR A 80 12.49 -0.67 -0.63
CA TYR A 80 11.96 -0.42 -1.96
C TYR A 80 10.61 0.28 -1.88
N PHE A 81 10.57 1.53 -2.30
CA PHE A 81 9.37 2.36 -2.35
C PHE A 81 8.75 2.31 -3.75
N PHE A 82 7.43 2.25 -3.83
CA PHE A 82 6.74 2.23 -5.11
C PHE A 82 5.29 2.72 -5.03
N GLY A 83 4.76 3.09 -6.19
CA GLY A 83 3.45 3.73 -6.32
C GLY A 83 3.55 5.25 -6.46
N GLY A 84 2.41 5.88 -6.75
CA GLY A 84 2.37 7.33 -7.04
C GLY A 84 2.85 8.19 -5.87
N GLY A 85 2.65 7.75 -4.62
CA GLY A 85 3.17 8.44 -3.44
C GLY A 85 4.70 8.37 -3.32
N ALA A 86 5.30 7.27 -3.75
CA ALA A 86 6.75 7.07 -3.68
C ALA A 86 7.48 8.01 -4.63
N CYS A 87 7.08 8.06 -5.91
CA CYS A 87 7.71 8.92 -6.92
C CYS A 87 7.82 10.39 -6.48
N LYS A 88 6.83 10.87 -5.72
CA LYS A 88 6.79 12.22 -5.15
C LYS A 88 7.70 12.42 -3.94
N CYS A 89 7.93 11.37 -3.17
CA CYS A 89 8.58 11.44 -1.85
C CYS A 89 10.07 11.12 -1.89
N MET A 90 10.58 10.50 -2.95
CA MET A 90 11.97 10.01 -2.97
C MET A 90 13.02 11.10 -2.75
N GLU A 91 12.82 12.29 -3.31
CA GLU A 91 13.73 13.42 -3.09
C GLU A 91 13.74 13.89 -1.63
N THR A 92 12.62 13.75 -0.91
CA THR A 92 12.55 14.08 0.52
C THR A 92 13.14 12.97 1.39
N ILE A 93 12.94 11.71 1.01
CA ILE A 93 13.48 10.55 1.74
C ILE A 93 15.01 10.48 1.61
N ALA A 94 15.55 10.69 0.40
CA ALA A 94 16.97 10.90 0.10
C ALA A 94 17.97 10.07 0.93
N HIS A 95 17.76 8.75 1.02
CA HIS A 95 18.61 7.86 1.82
C HIS A 95 19.38 6.85 0.95
N PRO A 96 20.64 6.48 1.28
CA PRO A 96 21.42 5.49 0.52
C PRO A 96 20.80 4.11 0.39
N ASN A 97 19.89 3.74 1.29
CA ASN A 97 19.13 2.48 1.27
C ASN A 97 17.72 2.62 0.69
N ALA A 98 17.31 3.82 0.27
CA ALA A 98 16.05 4.02 -0.40
C ALA A 98 16.18 3.66 -1.87
N ARG A 99 15.27 2.82 -2.36
CA ARG A 99 15.20 2.39 -3.77
C ARG A 99 13.81 2.73 -4.30
N LEU A 100 13.72 3.27 -5.50
CA LEU A 100 12.43 3.53 -6.15
C LEU A 100 12.18 2.46 -7.21
N ILE A 101 11.00 1.84 -7.17
CA ILE A 101 10.47 1.07 -8.30
C ILE A 101 9.33 1.86 -8.92
N GLU A 102 9.55 2.32 -10.15
CA GLU A 102 8.59 3.13 -10.87
C GLU A 102 7.52 2.28 -11.57
N GLY A 103 6.40 2.90 -11.93
CA GLY A 103 5.39 2.28 -12.79
C GLY A 103 4.49 1.23 -12.10
N VAL A 104 4.70 0.94 -10.81
CA VAL A 104 3.84 0.02 -10.06
C VAL A 104 2.44 0.62 -9.87
N LYS A 105 1.42 -0.11 -10.33
CA LYS A 105 0.00 0.29 -10.28
C LYS A 105 -0.85 -0.85 -9.70
N PRO A 106 -1.92 -0.55 -8.95
CA PRO A 106 -2.84 -1.54 -8.40
C PRO A 106 -3.76 -2.09 -9.50
N LEU A 107 -3.24 -2.98 -10.34
CA LEU A 107 -3.99 -3.57 -11.46
C LEU A 107 -4.71 -4.85 -11.06
N ALA A 108 -5.90 -5.07 -11.63
CA ALA A 108 -6.72 -6.24 -11.34
C ALA A 108 -6.01 -7.58 -11.61
N LYS A 109 -5.13 -7.65 -12.62
CA LYS A 109 -4.33 -8.85 -12.93
C LYS A 109 -3.46 -9.32 -11.75
N TRP A 110 -3.11 -8.43 -10.83
CA TRP A 110 -2.31 -8.73 -9.65
C TRP A 110 -3.17 -9.13 -8.43
N MET A 111 -4.50 -9.07 -8.52
CA MET A 111 -5.39 -9.43 -7.41
C MET A 111 -5.45 -10.95 -7.20
N PHE A 112 -5.21 -11.74 -8.25
CA PHE A 112 -5.46 -13.19 -8.23
C PHE A 112 -4.69 -13.93 -7.12
N PRO A 113 -3.36 -13.75 -6.93
CA PRO A 113 -2.63 -14.46 -5.88
C PRO A 113 -3.15 -14.14 -4.46
N LEU A 114 -3.53 -12.88 -4.21
CA LEU A 114 -4.06 -12.46 -2.91
C LEU A 114 -5.48 -12.96 -2.67
N ALA A 115 -6.30 -12.98 -3.73
CA ALA A 115 -7.66 -13.49 -3.67
C ALA A 115 -7.67 -15.01 -3.46
N GLU A 116 -6.81 -15.75 -4.16
CA GLU A 116 -6.65 -17.20 -4.01
C GLU A 116 -6.20 -17.56 -2.58
N LYS A 117 -5.17 -16.87 -2.05
CA LYS A 117 -4.74 -17.04 -0.65
C LYS A 117 -5.89 -16.82 0.33
N ARG A 118 -6.62 -15.71 0.20
CA ARG A 118 -7.76 -15.38 1.08
C ARG A 118 -8.89 -16.38 0.97
N MET A 119 -9.18 -16.86 -0.24
CA MET A 119 -10.17 -17.91 -0.48
C MET A 119 -9.78 -19.20 0.22
N ALA A 120 -8.52 -19.64 0.08
CA ALA A 120 -7.99 -20.84 0.74
C ALA A 120 -7.99 -20.73 2.27
N GLU A 121 -7.78 -19.53 2.80
CA GLU A 121 -7.85 -19.22 4.24
C GLU A 121 -9.29 -19.00 4.74
N GLY A 122 -10.31 -19.06 3.87
CA GLY A 122 -11.70 -18.78 4.23
C GLY A 122 -11.97 -17.32 4.64
N LYS A 123 -11.10 -16.38 4.25
CA LYS A 123 -11.22 -14.95 4.55
C LYS A 123 -12.12 -14.27 3.54
N THR A 124 -13.36 -14.06 3.94
CA THR A 124 -14.40 -13.39 3.13
C THR A 124 -15.09 -12.31 3.96
N GLU A 125 -15.64 -11.31 3.28
CA GLU A 125 -16.35 -10.18 3.86
C GLU A 125 -17.86 -10.35 3.77
N ASP A 126 -18.56 -9.84 4.77
CA ASP A 126 -20.02 -9.69 4.70
C ASP A 126 -20.36 -8.49 3.81
N THR A 127 -20.98 -8.77 2.67
CA THR A 127 -21.38 -7.75 1.70
C THR A 127 -22.28 -6.64 2.24
N ALA A 128 -23.06 -6.91 3.29
CA ALA A 128 -23.98 -5.93 3.87
C ALA A 128 -23.25 -4.91 4.77
N TYR A 129 -22.10 -5.30 5.34
CA TYR A 129 -21.36 -4.50 6.32
C TYR A 129 -19.95 -4.10 5.87
N PHE A 130 -19.46 -4.66 4.76
CA PHE A 130 -18.14 -4.35 4.25
C PHE A 130 -18.05 -2.88 3.82
N VAL A 131 -17.09 -2.18 4.39
CA VAL A 131 -16.76 -0.79 4.04
C VAL A 131 -15.30 -0.67 3.65
N PRO A 132 -14.94 0.32 2.80
CA PRO A 132 -13.55 0.62 2.54
C PRO A 132 -12.77 0.93 3.83
N PHE A 133 -11.49 0.59 3.84
CA PHE A 133 -10.58 0.96 4.92
C PHE A 133 -10.25 2.45 4.85
N TYR A 134 -11.00 3.28 5.56
CA TYR A 134 -10.77 4.72 5.65
C TYR A 134 -9.71 5.04 6.71
N LEU A 135 -8.56 5.56 6.28
CA LEU A 135 -7.48 6.01 7.18
C LEU A 135 -7.69 7.42 7.76
N LYS A 136 -8.69 8.14 7.25
CA LYS A 136 -9.13 9.43 7.74
C LYS A 136 -10.64 9.49 7.73
N ASP A 137 -11.21 10.08 8.76
CA ASP A 137 -12.63 10.38 8.79
C ASP A 137 -12.99 11.35 7.66
N PHE A 138 -14.17 11.12 7.08
CA PHE A 138 -14.70 12.01 6.06
C PHE A 138 -14.99 13.39 6.67
N VAL A 139 -14.20 14.39 6.32
CA VAL A 139 -14.47 15.79 6.68
C VAL A 139 -15.36 16.41 5.60
N ALA A 140 -16.64 16.59 5.90
CA ALA A 140 -17.56 17.30 5.04
C ALA A 140 -17.05 18.73 4.79
N LYS A 141 -16.94 19.13 3.52
CA LYS A 141 -16.60 20.51 3.17
C LYS A 141 -17.84 21.38 3.31
N GLU A 142 -17.71 22.52 3.98
CA GLU A 142 -18.76 23.54 3.97
C GLU A 142 -19.06 23.97 2.53
N SER A 143 -20.35 24.02 2.19
CA SER A 143 -20.80 24.46 0.88
C SER A 143 -20.33 25.89 0.62
N LYS A 144 -19.73 26.16 -0.55
CA LYS A 144 -19.47 27.54 -0.96
C LYS A 144 -20.79 28.29 -1.00
N LYS A 145 -20.89 29.40 -0.27
CA LYS A 145 -22.00 30.34 -0.45
C LYS A 145 -21.98 30.82 -1.91
N LEU A 146 -23.06 30.52 -2.63
CA LEU A 146 -23.35 31.16 -3.90
C LEU A 146 -23.58 32.64 -3.58
N ILE A 147 -22.71 33.50 -4.12
CA ILE A 147 -22.95 34.95 -4.14
C ILE A 147 -23.94 35.22 -5.27
#